data_AF-A0A2E4DA27-F1
#
_entry.id   AF-A0A2E4DA27-F1
#
_cell.length_a   1.000
_cell.length_b   1.000
_cell.length_c   1.000
_cell.angle_alpha   90.00
_cell.angle_beta   90.00
_cell.angle_gamma   90.00
#
_symmetry.space_group_name_H-M   'P 1'
#
loop_
_entity.id
_entity.type
_entity.pdbx_description
1 polymer ?
#
loop_
_entity_poly.entity_id
_entity_poly.type
_entity_poly.pdbx_seq_one_letter_code
_entity_poly.pdbx_strand_id
1 'polypeptide(L)'
;MRKTFIIIFLLLSASLYAQTMEMVLFDHQQRVAENPVVRLNFYEKLIATGLREFGKGSLNEQLVNYLARHEHLILKFKNSVSFANKNSKTLCQVQERHVDDEVDALRHLLLSGFLSLTMGEEHAFILTSLQEVRGGNNQLSMQMDVWNNFKAIELVAHHKEFLQQMSRTRQLDWMKAKYLELLESGEVKVLQSKPSSCQQSNIYPNL
;
A
#
# COMPACT_ATOMS: atom_id res chain seq x y z
N MET A 1 -31.15 -28.24 20.19
CA MET A 1 -31.79 -27.73 18.95
C MET A 1 -31.53 -26.24 18.68
N ARG A 2 -31.66 -25.30 19.65
CA ARG A 2 -31.39 -23.86 19.41
C ARG A 2 -29.97 -23.49 18.96
N LYS A 3 -28.93 -24.17 19.47
CA LYS A 3 -27.51 -23.86 19.12
C LYS A 3 -27.16 -24.25 17.67
N THR A 4 -27.76 -25.32 17.15
CA THR A 4 -27.55 -25.79 15.77
C THR A 4 -28.16 -24.84 14.75
N PHE A 5 -29.32 -24.24 15.07
CA PHE A 5 -30.00 -23.26 14.20
C PHE A 5 -29.21 -21.95 14.02
N ILE A 6 -28.57 -21.47 15.08
CA ILE A 6 -27.75 -20.23 15.04
C ILE A 6 -26.49 -20.45 14.19
N ILE A 7 -25.85 -21.62 14.31
CA ILE A 7 -24.65 -21.97 13.51
C ILE A 7 -25.02 -22.13 12.04
N ILE A 8 -26.14 -22.79 11.72
CA ILE A 8 -26.62 -22.91 10.33
C ILE A 8 -26.97 -21.53 9.74
N PHE A 9 -27.61 -20.64 10.52
CA PHE A 9 -27.94 -19.29 10.07
C PHE A 9 -26.71 -18.41 9.84
N LEU A 10 -25.69 -18.51 10.71
CA LEU A 10 -24.41 -17.80 10.56
C LEU A 10 -23.58 -18.33 9.39
N LEU A 11 -23.61 -19.64 9.13
CA LEU A 11 -22.93 -20.24 7.97
C LEU A 11 -23.65 -19.90 6.67
N LEU A 12 -24.99 -19.87 6.67
CA LEU A 12 -25.78 -19.45 5.52
C LEU A 12 -25.55 -17.97 5.18
N SER A 13 -25.55 -17.08 6.18
CA SER A 13 -25.28 -15.65 5.95
C SER A 13 -23.84 -15.40 5.48
N ALA A 14 -22.85 -16.13 6.00
CA ALA A 14 -21.47 -16.07 5.50
C ALA A 14 -21.35 -16.60 4.05
N SER A 15 -22.06 -17.68 3.70
CA SER A 15 -22.05 -18.24 2.33
C SER A 15 -22.76 -17.34 1.31
N LEU A 16 -23.90 -16.74 1.68
CA LEU A 16 -24.61 -15.74 0.86
C LEU A 16 -23.78 -14.46 0.70
N TYR A 17 -23.07 -14.05 1.74
CA TYR A 17 -22.17 -12.89 1.69
C TYR A 17 -20.94 -13.16 0.80
N ALA A 18 -20.39 -14.38 0.84
CA ALA A 18 -19.31 -14.80 -0.05
C ALA A 18 -19.75 -14.89 -1.52
N GLN A 19 -20.92 -15.49 -1.81
CA GLN A 19 -21.48 -15.55 -3.17
C GLN A 19 -21.82 -14.17 -3.73
N THR A 20 -22.41 -13.28 -2.91
CA THR A 20 -22.69 -11.91 -3.35
C THR A 20 -21.42 -11.11 -3.62
N MET A 21 -20.31 -11.44 -2.95
CA MET A 21 -19.01 -10.79 -3.16
C MET A 21 -18.25 -11.25 -4.39
N GLU A 22 -18.18 -12.56 -4.65
CA GLU A 22 -17.64 -13.05 -5.91
C GLU A 22 -18.43 -12.51 -7.11
N MET A 23 -19.74 -12.42 -6.98
CA MET A 23 -20.62 -11.95 -8.03
C MET A 23 -20.44 -10.43 -8.28
N VAL A 24 -20.29 -9.61 -7.23
CA VAL A 24 -19.98 -8.17 -7.37
C VAL A 24 -18.59 -7.95 -7.97
N LEU A 25 -17.59 -8.74 -7.55
CA LEU A 25 -16.23 -8.67 -8.09
C LEU A 25 -16.19 -9.06 -9.57
N PHE A 26 -16.81 -10.19 -9.91
CA PHE A 26 -16.92 -10.69 -11.29
C PHE A 26 -17.63 -9.66 -12.17
N ASP A 27 -18.78 -9.14 -11.72
CA ASP A 27 -19.56 -8.15 -12.46
C ASP A 27 -18.78 -6.83 -12.63
N HIS A 28 -18.03 -6.37 -11.63
CA HIS A 28 -17.23 -5.15 -11.75
C HIS A 28 -16.00 -5.33 -12.65
N GLN A 29 -15.27 -6.44 -12.52
CA GLN A 29 -14.13 -6.78 -13.38
C GLN A 29 -14.56 -6.97 -14.82
N GLN A 30 -15.66 -7.69 -15.04
CA GLN A 30 -16.27 -7.88 -16.36
C GLN A 30 -16.69 -6.55 -16.96
N ARG A 31 -17.38 -5.68 -16.19
CA ARG A 31 -17.77 -4.34 -16.66
C ARG A 31 -16.56 -3.47 -17.02
N VAL A 32 -15.49 -3.49 -16.22
CA VAL A 32 -14.25 -2.76 -16.52
C VAL A 32 -13.52 -3.32 -17.74
N ALA A 33 -13.53 -4.63 -17.94
CA ALA A 33 -12.90 -5.29 -19.08
C ALA A 33 -13.66 -5.06 -20.39
N GLU A 34 -14.99 -5.08 -20.34
CA GLU A 34 -15.86 -4.98 -21.52
C GLU A 34 -16.17 -3.55 -21.94
N ASN A 35 -16.07 -2.58 -21.02
CA ASN A 35 -16.35 -1.18 -21.32
C ASN A 35 -15.07 -0.35 -21.47
N PRO A 36 -14.85 0.33 -22.62
CA PRO A 36 -13.77 1.30 -22.71
C PRO A 36 -13.95 2.37 -21.63
N VAL A 37 -12.86 2.75 -20.96
CA VAL A 37 -12.83 3.58 -19.74
C VAL A 37 -13.69 4.84 -19.84
N VAL A 38 -13.81 5.44 -21.02
CA VAL A 38 -14.67 6.61 -21.29
C VAL A 38 -16.14 6.37 -20.91
N ARG A 39 -16.62 5.12 -20.97
CA ARG A 39 -18.01 4.71 -20.71
C ARG A 39 -18.31 4.29 -19.27
N LEU A 40 -17.29 4.04 -18.45
CA LEU A 40 -17.45 3.72 -17.04
C LEU A 40 -17.96 4.94 -16.25
N ASN A 41 -18.63 4.73 -15.11
CA ASN A 41 -18.99 5.84 -14.23
C ASN A 41 -17.72 6.46 -13.58
N PHE A 42 -17.84 7.60 -12.90
CA PHE A 42 -16.66 8.29 -12.34
C PHE A 42 -15.84 7.43 -11.36
N TYR A 43 -16.50 6.67 -10.48
CA TYR A 43 -15.83 5.82 -9.50
C TYR A 43 -15.22 4.58 -10.15
N GLU A 44 -15.95 3.92 -11.05
CA GLU A 44 -15.45 2.82 -11.89
C GLU A 44 -14.25 3.26 -12.73
N LYS A 45 -14.26 4.49 -13.25
CA LYS A 45 -13.11 5.08 -13.96
C LYS A 45 -11.91 5.22 -13.04
N LEU A 46 -12.10 5.66 -11.79
CA LEU A 46 -11.02 5.81 -10.82
C LEU A 46 -10.46 4.46 -10.38
N ILE A 47 -11.33 3.48 -10.13
CA ILE A 47 -10.96 2.10 -9.82
C ILE A 47 -10.20 1.51 -11.02
N ALA A 48 -10.76 1.56 -12.22
CA ALA A 48 -10.13 1.05 -13.45
C ALA A 48 -8.82 1.77 -13.80
N THR A 49 -8.70 3.07 -13.53
CA THR A 49 -7.46 3.83 -13.79
C THR A 49 -6.40 3.53 -12.75
N GLY A 50 -6.78 3.42 -11.46
CA GLY A 50 -5.90 2.87 -10.44
C GLY A 50 -5.45 1.48 -10.85
N LEU A 51 -6.39 0.58 -11.15
CA LEU A 51 -6.14 -0.79 -11.57
C LEU A 51 -5.15 -0.92 -12.75
N ARG A 52 -5.25 0.00 -13.73
CA ARG A 52 -4.41 0.01 -14.93
C ARG A 52 -3.04 0.64 -14.71
N GLU A 53 -2.94 1.71 -13.91
CA GLU A 53 -1.65 2.29 -13.49
C GLU A 53 -0.86 1.31 -12.60
N PHE A 54 -1.56 0.45 -11.86
CA PHE A 54 -1.01 -0.66 -11.09
C PHE A 54 -0.91 -1.97 -11.89
N GLY A 55 -1.30 -1.97 -13.16
CA GLY A 55 -1.58 -3.16 -13.96
C GLY A 55 -0.41 -3.64 -14.81
N LYS A 56 0.64 -4.13 -14.15
CA LYS A 56 1.28 -5.41 -14.50
C LYS A 56 1.56 -6.16 -13.18
N GLY A 57 0.52 -6.72 -12.56
CA GLY A 57 0.63 -7.69 -11.45
C GLY A 57 0.41 -7.20 -10.01
N SER A 58 -0.03 -5.96 -9.75
CA SER A 58 0.08 -5.35 -8.40
C SER A 58 -1.19 -5.22 -7.55
N LEU A 59 -2.38 -5.61 -8.03
CA LEU A 59 -3.62 -5.48 -7.25
C LEU A 59 -4.33 -6.83 -7.16
N ASN A 60 -4.31 -7.40 -5.97
CA ASN A 60 -5.09 -8.60 -5.66
C ASN A 60 -6.55 -8.25 -5.38
N GLU A 61 -7.39 -9.28 -5.45
CA GLU A 61 -8.84 -9.21 -5.26
C GLU A 61 -9.24 -8.61 -3.90
N GLN A 62 -8.47 -8.89 -2.85
CA GLN A 62 -8.78 -8.39 -1.51
C GLN A 62 -8.63 -6.86 -1.44
N LEU A 63 -7.60 -6.30 -2.06
CA LEU A 63 -7.41 -4.85 -2.16
C LEU A 63 -8.53 -4.18 -2.98
N VAL A 64 -8.95 -4.80 -4.08
CA VAL A 64 -10.07 -4.32 -4.90
C VAL A 64 -11.37 -4.29 -4.09
N ASN A 65 -11.67 -5.38 -3.39
CA ASN A 65 -12.86 -5.49 -2.55
C ASN A 65 -12.87 -4.44 -1.43
N TYR A 66 -11.73 -4.21 -0.80
CA TYR A 66 -11.62 -3.21 0.25
C TYR A 66 -11.90 -1.81 -0.29
N LEU A 67 -11.30 -1.44 -1.43
CA LEU A 67 -11.50 -0.14 -2.06
C LEU A 67 -12.93 0.06 -2.59
N ALA A 68 -13.57 -0.98 -3.12
CA ALA A 68 -14.96 -0.93 -3.58
C ALA A 68 -15.95 -0.65 -2.44
N ARG A 69 -15.66 -1.14 -1.23
CA ARG A 69 -16.47 -0.87 -0.02
C ARG A 69 -16.16 0.49 0.61
N HIS A 70 -15.00 1.05 0.31
CA HIS A 70 -14.51 2.31 0.88
C HIS A 70 -14.15 3.29 -0.23
N GLU A 71 -15.13 3.60 -1.08
CA GLU A 71 -14.91 4.36 -2.32
C GLU A 71 -14.22 5.72 -2.08
N HIS A 72 -14.55 6.37 -0.95
CA HIS A 72 -13.96 7.64 -0.53
C HIS A 72 -12.44 7.57 -0.29
N LEU A 73 -11.85 6.38 -0.16
CA LEU A 73 -10.41 6.16 0.02
C LEU A 73 -9.65 6.01 -1.30
N ILE A 74 -10.32 5.70 -2.41
CA ILE A 74 -9.68 5.37 -3.69
C ILE A 74 -8.76 6.50 -4.16
N LEU A 75 -9.24 7.74 -4.14
CA LEU A 75 -8.47 8.90 -4.56
C LEU A 75 -7.26 9.14 -3.65
N LYS A 76 -7.45 9.01 -2.33
CA LYS A 76 -6.37 9.18 -1.37
C LYS A 76 -5.31 8.10 -1.56
N PHE A 77 -5.72 6.85 -1.75
CA PHE A 77 -4.82 5.72 -2.01
C PHE A 77 -4.03 5.94 -3.30
N LYS A 78 -4.73 6.19 -4.42
CA LYS A 78 -4.09 6.49 -5.72
C LYS A 78 -3.07 7.61 -5.60
N ASN A 79 -3.48 8.73 -5.01
CA ASN A 79 -2.62 9.91 -4.89
C ASN A 79 -1.40 9.64 -4.01
N SER A 80 -1.57 8.94 -2.89
CA SER A 80 -0.46 8.57 -1.99
C SER A 80 0.54 7.64 -2.67
N VAL A 81 0.08 6.67 -3.47
CA VAL A 81 0.98 5.78 -4.19
C VAL A 81 1.73 6.52 -5.29
N SER A 82 1.05 7.31 -6.13
CA SER A 82 1.71 8.11 -7.16
C SER A 82 2.71 9.10 -6.55
N PHE A 83 2.35 9.68 -5.40
CA PHE A 83 3.23 10.54 -4.64
C PHE A 83 4.46 9.79 -4.10
N ALA A 84 4.29 8.64 -3.47
CA ALA A 84 5.39 7.84 -2.94
C ALA A 84 6.34 7.39 -4.05
N ASN A 85 5.79 6.89 -5.17
CA ASN A 85 6.57 6.47 -6.35
C ASN A 85 7.42 7.59 -6.95
N LYS A 86 6.85 8.80 -7.08
CA LYS A 86 7.57 9.95 -7.61
C LYS A 86 8.67 10.40 -6.65
N ASN A 87 8.35 10.51 -5.37
CA ASN A 87 9.25 11.12 -4.40
C ASN A 87 10.35 10.17 -3.93
N SER A 88 10.13 8.86 -3.82
CA SER A 88 11.21 7.93 -3.44
C SER A 88 12.36 7.97 -4.45
N LYS A 89 12.05 7.94 -5.76
CA LYS A 89 13.03 8.10 -6.83
C LYS A 89 13.76 9.45 -6.77
N THR A 90 13.00 10.54 -6.61
CA THR A 90 13.55 11.89 -6.55
C THR A 90 14.49 12.04 -5.36
N LEU A 91 14.10 11.54 -4.19
CA LEU A 91 14.87 11.65 -2.96
C LEU A 91 16.13 10.77 -2.96
N CYS A 92 16.09 9.63 -3.66
CA CYS A 92 17.23 8.73 -3.86
C CYS A 92 18.01 8.99 -5.17
N GLN A 93 17.67 10.04 -5.92
CA GLN A 93 18.33 10.43 -7.18
C GLN A 93 18.50 9.30 -8.20
N VAL A 94 17.55 8.36 -8.26
CA VAL A 94 17.56 7.22 -9.19
C VAL A 94 16.56 7.41 -10.34
N GLN A 95 16.89 6.90 -11.53
CA GLN A 95 15.97 6.91 -12.67
C GLN A 95 15.02 5.69 -12.67
N GLU A 96 15.53 4.50 -12.29
CA GLU A 96 14.78 3.25 -12.28
C GLU A 96 14.31 2.83 -10.88
N ARG A 97 13.14 2.18 -10.80
CA ARG A 97 12.45 1.83 -9.53
C ARG A 97 12.98 0.55 -8.88
N HIS A 98 13.35 -0.44 -9.69
CA HIS A 98 13.53 -1.83 -9.28
C HIS A 98 15.00 -2.23 -9.10
N VAL A 99 15.90 -1.24 -9.05
CA VAL A 99 17.33 -1.53 -9.05
C VAL A 99 17.86 -1.68 -7.62
N ASP A 100 17.26 -0.99 -6.63
CA ASP A 100 17.76 -0.87 -5.26
C ASP A 100 16.64 -1.02 -4.21
N ASP A 101 16.78 -1.97 -3.27
CA ASP A 101 15.76 -2.27 -2.25
C ASP A 101 15.48 -1.12 -1.28
N GLU A 102 16.46 -0.22 -1.11
CA GLU A 102 16.34 0.99 -0.30
C GLU A 102 15.30 1.97 -0.85
N VAL A 103 15.26 2.13 -2.17
CA VAL A 103 14.30 3.02 -2.84
C VAL A 103 12.89 2.48 -2.64
N ASP A 104 12.73 1.16 -2.62
CA ASP A 104 11.45 0.51 -2.35
C ASP A 104 11.06 0.63 -0.87
N ALA A 105 11.99 0.43 0.06
CA ALA A 105 11.76 0.65 1.49
C ALA A 105 11.35 2.11 1.80
N LEU A 106 12.01 3.11 1.19
CA LEU A 106 11.60 4.52 1.31
C LEU A 106 10.20 4.73 0.70
N ARG A 107 9.88 4.10 -0.44
CA ARG A 107 8.54 4.16 -1.03
C ARG A 107 7.49 3.63 -0.04
N HIS A 108 7.74 2.51 0.61
CA HIS A 108 6.85 1.95 1.64
C HIS A 108 6.65 2.93 2.80
N LEU A 109 7.74 3.56 3.25
CA LEU A 109 7.68 4.54 4.32
C LEU A 109 6.84 5.77 3.94
N LEU A 110 7.07 6.34 2.76
CA LEU A 110 6.30 7.47 2.27
C LEU A 110 4.83 7.08 2.08
N LEU A 111 4.56 5.96 1.40
CA LEU A 111 3.19 5.50 1.14
C LEU A 111 2.40 5.33 2.44
N SER A 112 2.89 4.48 3.33
CA SER A 112 2.20 4.09 4.55
C SER A 112 2.05 5.27 5.51
N GLY A 113 3.08 6.12 5.61
CA GLY A 113 3.02 7.33 6.41
C GLY A 113 2.00 8.36 5.87
N PHE A 114 1.95 8.61 4.56
CA PHE A 114 0.97 9.54 3.99
C PHE A 114 -0.46 9.01 4.02
N LEU A 115 -0.65 7.70 3.86
CA LEU A 115 -1.96 7.10 4.10
C LEU A 115 -2.36 7.29 5.57
N SER A 116 -1.48 6.99 6.53
CA SER A 116 -1.78 7.19 7.95
C SER A 116 -2.20 8.63 8.27
N LEU A 117 -1.51 9.63 7.72
CA LEU A 117 -1.87 11.05 7.89
C LEU A 117 -3.24 11.43 7.28
N THR A 118 -3.62 10.83 6.15
CA THR A 118 -4.76 11.29 5.34
C THR A 118 -6.04 10.48 5.51
N MET A 119 -5.93 9.22 5.95
CA MET A 119 -7.06 8.32 6.16
C MET A 119 -7.02 7.58 7.50
N GLY A 120 -5.97 7.76 8.31
CA GLY A 120 -5.83 7.08 9.58
C GLY A 120 -5.07 5.75 9.47
N GLU A 121 -4.57 5.29 10.61
CA GLU A 121 -3.66 4.15 10.73
C GLU A 121 -4.32 2.83 10.31
N GLU A 122 -5.58 2.62 10.69
CA GLU A 122 -6.33 1.41 10.36
C GLU A 122 -6.44 1.21 8.84
N HIS A 123 -6.91 2.24 8.13
CA HIS A 123 -7.03 2.19 6.67
C HIS A 123 -5.67 2.08 5.99
N ALA A 124 -4.65 2.78 6.49
CA ALA A 124 -3.29 2.69 5.97
C ALA A 124 -2.71 1.29 6.09
N PHE A 125 -2.87 0.65 7.27
CA PHE A 125 -2.39 -0.69 7.55
C PHE A 125 -3.05 -1.72 6.63
N ILE A 126 -4.38 -1.68 6.50
CA ILE A 126 -5.11 -2.63 5.66
C ILE A 126 -4.71 -2.46 4.19
N LEU A 127 -4.74 -1.24 3.64
CA LEU A 127 -4.45 -1.01 2.23
C LEU A 127 -3.02 -1.42 1.84
N THR A 128 -2.05 -1.11 2.69
CA THR A 128 -0.63 -1.41 2.42
C THR A 128 -0.33 -2.89 2.61
N SER A 129 -0.89 -3.54 3.64
CA SER A 129 -0.79 -4.99 3.82
C SER A 129 -1.38 -5.74 2.63
N LEU A 130 -2.57 -5.34 2.18
CA LEU A 130 -3.20 -5.95 1.01
C LEU A 130 -2.37 -5.70 -0.25
N GLN A 131 -1.78 -4.52 -0.45
CA GLN A 131 -0.92 -4.24 -1.61
C GLN A 131 0.29 -5.20 -1.72
N GLU A 132 0.81 -5.71 -0.60
CA GLU A 132 1.95 -6.63 -0.60
C GLU A 132 1.58 -8.08 -0.89
N VAL A 133 0.30 -8.45 -0.84
CA VAL A 133 -0.18 -9.77 -1.29
C VAL A 133 -0.12 -9.83 -2.82
N ARG A 134 1.05 -10.17 -3.36
CA ARG A 134 1.32 -10.29 -4.80
C ARG A 134 1.66 -11.74 -5.15
N GLY A 135 0.99 -12.29 -6.16
CA GLY A 135 1.26 -13.63 -6.68
C GLY A 135 2.56 -13.65 -7.47
N GLY A 136 3.71 -13.79 -6.79
CA GLY A 136 5.01 -13.93 -7.45
C GLY A 136 6.24 -13.46 -6.67
N ASN A 137 6.08 -12.74 -5.56
CA ASN A 137 7.21 -12.33 -4.72
C ASN A 137 7.67 -13.45 -3.79
N ASN A 138 8.97 -13.48 -3.48
CA ASN A 138 9.47 -14.35 -2.43
C ASN A 138 8.87 -13.93 -1.07
N GLN A 139 8.59 -14.89 -0.20
CA GLN A 139 7.91 -14.66 1.07
C GLN A 139 8.67 -13.67 1.99
N LEU A 140 9.99 -13.68 1.94
CA LEU A 140 10.84 -12.82 2.76
C LEU A 140 10.74 -11.34 2.35
N SER A 141 10.78 -11.04 1.05
CA SER A 141 10.57 -9.70 0.50
C SER A 141 9.20 -9.16 0.89
N MET A 142 8.15 -9.97 0.78
CA MET A 142 6.80 -9.56 1.21
C MET A 142 6.75 -9.27 2.71
N GLN A 143 7.39 -10.09 3.55
CA GLN A 143 7.45 -9.85 5.00
C GLN A 143 8.18 -8.55 5.33
N MET A 144 9.25 -8.24 4.61
CA MET A 144 9.96 -6.98 4.78
C MET A 144 9.14 -5.77 4.34
N ASP A 145 8.44 -5.85 3.21
CA ASP A 145 7.58 -4.77 2.72
C ASP A 145 6.47 -4.47 3.73
N VAL A 146 5.84 -5.52 4.27
CA VAL A 146 4.85 -5.41 5.36
C VAL A 146 5.46 -4.81 6.62
N TRP A 147 6.66 -5.23 7.01
CA TRP A 147 7.36 -4.68 8.17
C TRP A 147 7.68 -3.19 8.01
N ASN A 148 8.21 -2.79 6.84
CA ASN A 148 8.54 -1.41 6.53
C ASN A 148 7.27 -0.53 6.50
N ASN A 149 6.16 -1.06 5.97
CA ASN A 149 4.85 -0.40 6.04
C ASN A 149 4.40 -0.19 7.48
N PHE A 150 4.50 -1.22 8.34
CA PHE A 150 4.15 -1.13 9.75
C PHE A 150 4.99 -0.07 10.49
N LYS A 151 6.31 -0.10 10.32
CA LYS A 151 7.23 0.86 10.95
C LYS A 151 6.93 2.30 10.58
N ALA A 152 6.55 2.54 9.34
CA ALA A 152 6.16 3.87 8.88
C ALA A 152 4.85 4.37 9.49
N ILE A 153 3.86 3.47 9.66
CA ILE A 153 2.59 3.80 10.32
C ILE A 153 2.84 4.15 11.78
N GLU A 154 3.62 3.33 12.49
CA GLU A 154 4.05 3.57 13.88
C GLU A 154 4.74 4.93 14.00
N LEU A 155 5.77 5.18 13.19
CA LEU A 155 6.52 6.44 13.18
C LEU A 155 5.59 7.66 13.03
N VAL A 156 4.67 7.61 12.07
CA VAL A 156 3.75 8.72 11.79
C VAL A 156 2.69 8.87 12.87
N ALA A 157 2.18 7.78 13.44
CA ALA A 157 1.21 7.83 14.54
C ALA A 157 1.79 8.61 15.73
N HIS A 158 3.04 8.32 16.10
CA HIS A 158 3.75 9.02 17.18
C HIS A 158 4.01 10.51 16.91
N HIS A 159 4.08 10.93 15.64
CA HIS A 159 4.43 12.30 15.26
C HIS A 159 3.30 13.03 14.53
N LYS A 160 2.06 12.50 14.60
CA LYS A 160 0.94 12.94 13.75
C LYS A 160 0.68 14.43 13.85
N GLU A 161 0.54 14.95 15.06
CA GLU A 161 0.24 16.36 15.31
C GLU A 161 1.35 17.28 14.78
N PHE A 162 2.61 16.90 15.01
CA PHE A 162 3.78 17.63 14.51
C PHE A 162 3.83 17.64 12.98
N LEU A 163 3.58 16.49 12.34
CA LEU A 163 3.57 16.36 10.89
C LEU A 163 2.42 17.14 10.25
N GLN A 164 1.25 17.19 10.88
CA GLN A 164 0.09 17.94 10.38
C GLN A 164 0.33 19.46 10.33
N GLN A 165 1.24 19.99 11.16
CA GLN A 165 1.62 21.40 11.16
C GLN A 165 2.66 21.75 10.10
N MET A 166 3.25 20.75 9.44
CA MET A 166 4.28 20.95 8.43
C MET A 166 3.71 21.14 7.03
N SER A 167 4.42 21.91 6.21
CA SER A 167 4.22 21.88 4.76
C SER A 167 4.61 20.52 4.18
N ARG A 168 4.03 20.16 3.03
CA ARG A 168 4.30 18.88 2.36
C ARG A 168 5.78 18.63 2.07
N THR A 169 6.52 19.67 1.67
CA THR A 169 7.97 19.58 1.43
C THR A 169 8.72 19.26 2.73
N ARG A 170 8.37 19.93 3.83
CA ARG A 170 9.00 19.65 5.14
C ARG A 170 8.66 18.25 5.66
N GLN A 171 7.44 17.75 5.42
CA GLN A 171 7.07 16.38 5.73
C GLN A 171 7.96 15.38 4.97
N LEU A 172 8.20 15.61 3.67
CA LEU A 172 9.08 14.77 2.86
C LEU A 172 10.51 14.75 3.39
N ASP A 173 11.09 15.92 3.66
CA ASP A 173 12.47 16.04 4.16
C ASP A 173 12.61 15.34 5.52
N TRP A 174 11.63 15.52 6.41
CA TRP A 174 11.59 14.85 7.70
C TRP A 174 11.46 13.34 7.57
N MET A 175 10.55 12.85 6.71
CA MET A 175 10.37 11.41 6.47
C MET A 175 11.62 10.79 5.87
N LYS A 176 12.34 11.50 4.99
CA LYS A 176 13.64 11.05 4.48
C LYS A 176 14.66 10.96 5.60
N ALA A 177 14.79 11.98 6.45
CA ALA A 177 15.73 11.96 7.56
C ALA A 177 15.45 10.78 8.51
N LYS A 178 14.18 10.56 8.86
CA LYS A 178 13.78 9.40 9.68
C LYS A 178 13.99 8.06 9.01
N TYR A 179 13.75 7.97 7.70
CA TYR A 179 14.08 6.77 6.96
C TYR A 179 15.57 6.41 7.08
N LEU A 180 16.47 7.40 6.93
CA LEU A 180 17.91 7.18 7.06
C LEU A 180 18.29 6.73 8.48
N GLU A 181 17.74 7.37 9.51
CA GLU A 181 17.94 6.96 10.91
C GLU A 181 17.50 5.50 11.14
N LEU A 182 16.30 5.13 10.64
CA LEU A 182 15.75 3.77 10.80
C LEU A 182 16.50 2.72 9.98
N LEU A 183 17.08 3.13 8.85
CA LEU A 183 17.93 2.27 8.02
C LEU A 183 19.27 2.01 8.73
N GLU A 184 19.90 3.06 9.27
CA GLU A 184 21.15 2.95 10.05
C GLU A 184 20.97 2.11 11.34
N SER A 185 19.81 2.19 11.99
CA SER A 185 19.50 1.38 13.17
C SER A 185 19.08 -0.06 12.85
N GLY A 186 18.84 -0.39 11.58
CA GLY A 186 18.35 -1.70 11.14
C GLY A 186 16.87 -1.96 11.47
N GLU A 187 16.11 -0.93 11.81
CA GLU A 187 14.66 -1.03 12.01
C GLU A 187 13.88 -1.13 10.70
N VAL A 188 14.40 -0.55 9.61
CA VAL A 188 13.95 -0.81 8.24
C VAL A 188 14.72 -2.01 7.67
N LYS A 189 14.05 -2.85 6.88
CA LYS A 189 14.63 -4.06 6.29
C LYS A 189 14.81 -3.90 4.78
N VAL A 190 15.95 -4.35 4.26
CA VAL A 190 16.34 -4.41 2.84
C VAL A 190 17.09 -5.73 2.57
N LEU A 191 16.95 -6.36 1.40
CA LEU A 191 17.58 -7.66 1.09
C LEU A 191 18.99 -7.48 0.53
N GLN A 192 19.12 -6.56 -0.41
CA GLN A 192 20.36 -6.20 -1.09
C GLN A 192 20.45 -4.69 -1.17
N SER A 193 21.39 -4.12 -0.43
CA SER A 193 21.83 -2.75 -0.67
C SER A 193 22.79 -2.74 -1.86
N LYS A 194 22.51 -1.88 -2.83
CA LYS A 194 23.46 -1.46 -3.86
C LYS A 194 23.83 0.00 -3.57
N PRO A 195 24.98 0.50 -4.05
CA PRO A 195 25.35 1.90 -3.88
C PRO A 195 24.27 2.82 -4.47
N SER A 196 23.42 3.39 -3.61
CA SER A 196 22.34 4.30 -3.99
C SER A 196 22.61 5.67 -3.37
N SER A 197 21.99 6.74 -3.86
CA SER A 197 22.10 8.03 -3.18
C SER A 197 21.29 8.07 -1.87
N CYS A 198 20.54 7.00 -1.56
CA CYS A 198 19.83 6.80 -0.30
C CYS A 198 20.68 6.05 0.74
N GLN A 199 21.78 5.38 0.37
CA GLN A 199 22.89 5.10 1.29
C GLN A 199 24.23 4.79 0.59
N GLN A 200 25.31 5.38 1.11
CA GLN A 200 26.71 5.24 0.65
C GLN A 200 27.63 4.48 1.64
N SER A 201 27.11 3.75 2.63
CA SER A 201 27.96 3.12 3.65
C SER A 201 27.67 1.63 3.86
N ASN A 202 28.75 0.89 4.16
CA ASN A 202 28.85 -0.53 4.50
C ASN A 202 28.09 -0.88 5.80
N ILE A 203 26.78 -0.68 5.83
CA ILE A 203 25.98 -0.70 7.06
C ILE A 203 24.87 -1.74 6.92
N TYR A 204 25.25 -2.93 7.38
CA TYR A 204 24.42 -3.89 8.14
C TYR A 204 23.49 -4.84 7.34
N PRO A 205 22.95 -5.87 8.02
CA PRO A 205 23.47 -7.21 7.90
C PRO A 205 22.51 -8.14 7.19
N ASN A 206 23.11 -9.19 6.64
CA ASN A 206 22.50 -10.42 6.13
C ASN A 206 21.22 -10.85 6.88
N LEU A 207 20.15 -11.07 6.10
CA LEU A 207 19.27 -12.23 6.31
C LEU A 207 19.60 -13.26 5.23
#